data_AF-A0A368JUD9-F1
#
_entry.id   AF-A0A368JUD9-F1
#
_cell.length_a   1.000
_cell.length_b   1.000
_cell.length_c   1.000
_cell.angle_alpha   90.00
_cell.angle_beta   90.00
_cell.angle_gamma   90.00
#
_symmetry.space_group_name_H-M   'P 1'
#
loop_
_entity.id
_entity.type
_entity.pdbx_description
1 polymer ?
#
loop_
_entity_poly.entity_id
_entity_poly.type
_entity_poly.pdbx_seq_one_letter_code
_entity_poly.pdbx_strand_id
1 'polypeptide(L)'
;MEKMFVVRVIAVDERGVETPTTIPMKFETSPEVALIEQDLDAQYPHLKHRVVEIDELKTPEQVEDWQHSYLGPVLGSEHTPLEEEKETKEE
;
A
#
# COMPACT_ATOMS: atom_id res chain seq x y z
N MET A 1 16.98 5.94 13.75
CA MET A 1 15.93 4.90 13.84
C MET A 1 15.09 5.10 12.60
N GLU A 2 15.08 4.13 11.69
CA GLU A 2 14.26 4.21 10.47
C GLU A 2 12.78 4.05 10.85
N LYS A 3 11.93 4.95 10.35
CA LYS A 3 10.48 4.89 10.52
C LYS A 3 9.84 4.46 9.20
N MET A 4 8.70 3.79 9.32
CA MET A 4 7.91 3.36 8.16
C MET A 4 6.84 4.41 7.87
N PHE A 5 6.73 4.83 6.62
CA PHE A 5 5.71 5.76 6.16
C PHE A 5 4.90 5.12 5.05
N VAL A 6 3.61 5.40 5.03
CA VAL A 6 2.71 5.04 3.93
C VAL A 6 2.40 6.32 3.18
N VAL A 7 2.85 6.39 1.94
CA VAL A 7 2.61 7.54 1.07
C VAL A 7 1.49 7.17 0.11
N ARG A 8 0.39 7.92 0.15
CA ARG A 8 -0.64 7.84 -0.88
C ARG A 8 -0.33 8.88 -1.94
N VAL A 9 -0.20 8.44 -3.19
CA VAL A 9 0.09 9.29 -4.34
C VAL A 9 -0.91 9.02 -5.46
N ILE A 10 -1.18 10.04 -6.26
CA ILE A 10 -1.95 9.91 -7.49
C ILE A 10 -0.95 10.04 -8.63
N ALA A 11 -0.78 8.97 -9.40
CA ALA A 11 0.00 8.99 -10.63
C ALA A 11 -0.91 9.41 -11.79
N VAL A 12 -0.49 10.43 -12.54
CA VAL A 12 -1.19 10.94 -13.70
C VAL A 12 -0.36 10.64 -14.94
N ASP A 13 -0.93 9.84 -15.85
CA ASP A 13 -0.29 9.49 -17.12
C ASP A 13 -0.38 10.63 -18.15
N GLU A 14 0.41 10.57 -19.23
CA GLU A 14 0.38 11.53 -20.34
C GLU A 14 -1.01 11.70 -20.96
N ARG A 15 -1.87 10.70 -20.82
CA ARG A 15 -3.27 10.72 -21.26
C ARG A 15 -4.22 11.42 -20.28
N GLY A 16 -3.72 11.91 -19.15
CA GLY A 16 -4.50 12.52 -18.07
C GLY A 16 -5.25 11.52 -17.19
N VAL A 17 -4.85 10.24 -17.21
CA VAL A 17 -5.50 9.20 -16.40
C VAL A 17 -4.90 9.22 -15.00
N GLU A 18 -5.74 9.51 -14.00
CA GLU A 18 -5.37 9.53 -12.59
C GLU A 18 -5.48 8.12 -11.99
N THR A 19 -4.38 7.60 -11.48
CA THR A 19 -4.29 6.29 -10.83
C THR A 19 -3.83 6.48 -9.39
N PRO A 20 -4.72 6.33 -8.39
CA PRO A 20 -4.31 6.36 -6.99
C PRO A 20 -3.49 5.12 -6.65
N THR A 21 -2.36 5.32 -6.00
CA THR A 21 -1.47 4.25 -5.55
C THR A 21 -0.92 4.56 -4.15
N THR A 22 -0.72 3.51 -3.37
CA THR A 22 -0.19 3.62 -2.00
C THR A 22 1.15 2.91 -1.94
N ILE A 23 2.19 3.63 -1.53
CA ILE A 23 3.57 3.18 -1.57
C ILE A 23 4.14 3.21 -0.15
N PRO A 24 4.61 2.07 0.38
CA PRO A 24 5.32 2.02 1.64
C PRO A 24 6.76 2.50 1.43
N MET A 25 7.19 3.47 2.21
CA MET A 25 8.54 4.01 2.14
C MET A 25 9.17 4.05 3.53
N LYS A 26 10.48 3.81 3.59
CA LYS A 26 11.25 3.90 4.83
C LYS A 26 12.02 5.21 4.80
N PHE A 27 11.83 6.03 5.84
CA PHE A 27 12.56 7.28 5.99
C PHE A 27 13.07 7.42 7.41
N GLU A 28 14.22 8.08 7.58
CA GLU A 28 14.77 8.36 8.91
C GLU A 28 13.97 9.45 9.64
N THR A 29 13.32 10.34 8.89
CA THR A 29 12.51 11.46 9.38
C THR A 29 11.26 11.62 8.53
N SER A 30 10.36 12.54 8.90
CA SER A 30 9.17 12.84 8.09
C SER A 30 9.59 13.32 6.70
N PRO A 31 9.30 12.56 5.63
CA PRO A 31 9.73 12.92 4.29
C PRO A 31 8.94 14.14 3.79
N GLU A 32 9.60 14.97 2.98
CA GLU A 32 8.94 16.10 2.34
C GLU A 32 8.20 15.63 1.07
N VAL A 33 6.98 16.12 0.89
CA VAL A 33 6.15 15.84 -0.30
C VAL A 33 6.93 16.08 -1.59
N ALA A 34 7.61 17.21 -1.70
CA ALA A 34 8.37 17.58 -2.90
C ALA A 34 9.50 16.59 -3.23
N LEU A 35 10.15 16.02 -2.21
CA LEU A 35 11.21 15.03 -2.42
C LEU A 35 10.63 13.71 -2.92
N ILE A 36 9.50 13.27 -2.38
CA ILE A 36 8.82 12.05 -2.82
C ILE A 36 8.31 12.22 -4.26
N GLU A 37 7.68 13.35 -4.57
CA GLU A 37 7.20 13.64 -5.93
C GLU A 37 8.35 13.65 -6.94
N GLN A 38 9.46 14.31 -6.59
CA GLN A 38 10.63 14.36 -7.46
C GLN A 38 11.27 12.98 -7.67
N ASP A 39 11.35 12.17 -6.62
CA ASP A 39 11.89 10.81 -6.69
C ASP A 39 11.02 9.91 -7.56
N LEU A 40 9.70 9.95 -7.37
CA LEU A 40 8.75 9.17 -8.17
C LEU A 40 8.72 9.62 -9.64
N ASP A 41 8.74 10.93 -9.90
CA ASP A 41 8.86 11.47 -11.26
C ASP A 41 10.19 11.08 -11.92
N ALA A 42 11.29 10.98 -11.16
CA ALA A 42 12.57 10.54 -11.68
C ALA A 42 12.58 9.03 -12.00
N GLN A 43 11.93 8.22 -11.16
CA GLN A 43 11.80 6.77 -11.37
C GLN A 43 10.85 6.44 -12.52
N TYR A 44 9.76 7.19 -12.66
CA TYR A 44 8.74 7.01 -13.69
C TYR A 44 8.56 8.30 -14.49
N PRO A 45 9.47 8.61 -15.44
CA PRO A 45 9.47 9.88 -16.17
C PRO A 45 8.26 10.11 -17.07
N HIS A 46 7.46 9.07 -17.31
CA HIS A 46 6.22 9.11 -18.10
C HIS A 46 4.99 9.40 -17.24
N LEU A 47 5.12 9.42 -15.91
CA LEU A 47 4.04 9.70 -14.98
C LEU A 47 4.35 10.98 -14.20
N LYS A 48 3.30 11.74 -13.89
CA LYS A 48 3.35 12.83 -12.92
C LYS A 48 2.73 12.38 -11.61
N HIS A 49 3.51 12.42 -10.54
CA HIS A 49 3.04 11.98 -9.24
C HIS A 49 2.63 13.18 -8.41
N ARG A 50 1.50 13.04 -7.72
CA ARG A 50 1.06 14.00 -6.72
C ARG A 50 0.85 13.29 -5.40
N VAL A 51 1.58 13.68 -4.37
CA VAL A 51 1.36 13.12 -3.03
C VAL A 51 0.09 13.73 -2.44
N VAL A 52 -0.81 12.87 -1.97
CA VAL A 52 -2.07 13.29 -1.34
C VAL A 52 -2.03 13.14 0.17
N GLU A 53 -1.33 12.14 0.69
CA GLU A 53 -1.25 11.87 2.12
C GLU A 53 0.04 11.12 2.47
N ILE A 54 0.62 11.44 3.63
CA ILE A 54 1.77 10.74 4.19
C ILE A 54 1.38 10.35 5.61
N ASP A 55 1.27 9.05 5.88
CA ASP A 55 0.96 8.51 7.19
C ASP A 55 2.21 7.86 7.80
N GLU A 56 2.53 8.19 9.06
CA GLU A 56 3.65 7.59 9.78
C GLU A 56 3.16 6.33 10.51
N LEU A 57 3.60 5.16 10.07
CA LEU A 57 3.34 3.91 10.78
C LEU A 57 4.33 3.78 11.93
N LYS A 58 3.82 3.95 13.15
CA LYS A 58 4.64 4.03 14.36
C LYS A 58 4.88 2.68 15.00
N THR A 59 4.03 1.69 14.74
CA THR A 59 4.10 0.36 15.36
C THR A 59 4.20 -0.75 14.32
N PRO A 60 4.87 -1.87 14.63
CA PRO A 60 4.90 -3.04 13.75
C PRO A 60 3.50 -3.58 13.44
N GLU A 61 2.56 -3.53 14.40
CA GLU A 61 1.16 -3.94 14.18
C GLU A 61 0.47 -3.10 13.09
N GLN A 62 0.73 -1.78 13.03
CA GLN A 62 0.20 -0.92 11.97
C GLN A 62 0.82 -1.22 10.60
N VAL A 63 2.08 -1.67 10.58
CA VAL A 63 2.75 -2.11 9.35
C VAL A 63 2.15 -3.43 8.86
N GLU A 64 1.96 -4.39 9.76
CA GLU A 64 1.30 -5.67 9.44
C GLU A 64 -0.13 -5.44 8.96
N ASP A 65 -0.95 -4.67 9.67
CA ASP A 65 -2.33 -4.36 9.28
C ASP A 65 -2.42 -3.70 7.88
N TRP A 66 -1.51 -2.76 7.60
CA TRP A 66 -1.42 -2.14 6.28
C TRP A 66 -1.01 -3.16 5.20
N GLN A 67 -0.01 -4.01 5.46
CA GLN A 67 0.41 -5.05 4.53
C GLN A 67 -0.72 -6.05 4.24
N HIS A 68 -1.46 -6.47 5.27
CA HIS A 68 -2.59 -7.38 5.15
C HIS A 68 -3.78 -6.74 4.42
N SER A 69 -4.01 -5.44 4.63
CA SER A 69 -5.08 -4.69 3.97
C SER A 69 -4.80 -4.43 2.48
N TYR A 70 -3.53 -4.24 2.10
CA TYR A 70 -3.15 -3.83 0.74
C TYR A 70 -2.67 -4.99 -0.16
N LEU A 71 -1.96 -5.98 0.39
CA LEU A 71 -1.44 -7.13 -0.38
C LEU A 71 -2.44 -8.29 -0.45
N GLY A 72 -3.59 -8.18 0.23
CA GLY A 72 -4.42 -9.34 0.53
C GLY A 72 -3.68 -10.34 1.43
N PRO A 73 -4.36 -11.40 1.89
CA PRO A 73 -3.68 -12.42 2.66
C PRO A 73 -2.58 -13.03 1.79
N VAL A 74 -1.32 -12.81 2.15
CA VAL A 74 -0.16 -13.48 1.55
C VAL A 74 -0.22 -14.94 2.01
N LEU A 75 -1.15 -15.72 1.45
CA LEU A 75 -1.30 -17.14 1.73
C LEU A 75 -0.26 -17.92 0.94
N GLY A 76 0.94 -17.94 1.52
CA GLY A 76 1.79 -19.12 1.55
C GLY A 76 1.69 -19.85 2.90
N SER A 77 0.58 -19.73 3.64
CA SER A 77 0.31 -20.53 4.83
C SER A 77 -0.97 -21.33 4.64
N GLU A 78 -0.80 -22.57 4.22
CA GLU A 78 -1.75 -23.65 4.48
C GLU A 78 -2.05 -23.69 5.99
N HIS A 79 -3.21 -23.16 6.40
CA HIS A 79 -4.17 -23.79 7.32
C HIS A 79 -5.17 -22.75 7.85
N THR A 80 -6.40 -22.84 7.38
CA THR A 80 -7.57 -22.67 8.25
C THR A 80 -8.61 -23.70 7.80
N PRO A 81 -8.69 -24.87 8.45
CA PRO A 81 -9.86 -25.74 8.29
C PRO A 81 -10.87 -25.36 9.38
N LEU A 82 -11.98 -24.71 9.02
CA LEU A 82 -13.26 -24.60 9.76
C LEU A 82 -14.09 -23.52 9.03
N GLU A 83 -15.28 -23.75 8.47
CA GLU A 83 -16.32 -24.73 8.78
C GLU A 83 -16.92 -25.36 7.51
N GLU A 84 -16.85 -26.68 7.45
CA GLU A 84 -17.75 -27.52 6.67
C GLU A 84 -19.00 -27.72 7.53
N GLU A 85 -20.03 -26.88 7.36
CA GLU A 85 -21.39 -27.26 7.77
C GLU A 85 -22.13 -27.83 6.55
N LYS A 86 -22.13 -29.16 6.51
CA LYS A 86 -23.08 -29.98 5.76
C LYS A 86 -24.51 -29.57 6.13
N GLU A 87 -25.40 -29.41 5.16
CA GLU A 87 -26.58 -30.26 5.14
C GLU A 87 -27.15 -30.40 3.71
N THR A 88 -27.04 -31.62 3.21
CA THR A 88 -27.86 -32.21 2.15
C THR A 88 -29.33 -31.87 2.34
N LYS A 89 -30.01 -31.40 1.29
CA LYS A 89 -31.37 -31.86 1.04
C LYS A 89 -31.71 -31.85 -0.44
N GLU A 90 -31.62 -33.05 -0.98
CA GLU A 90 -32.38 -33.59 -2.10
C GLU A 90 -33.88 -33.46 -1.78
N GLU A 91 -34.66 -32.84 -2.67
CA GLU A 91 -36.02 -33.28 -3.04
C GLU A 91 -36.38 -32.74 -4.43
#